data_AF-A0A3N1A848-F1
#
_entry.id   AF-A0A3N1A848-F1
#
_cell.length_a   1.000
_cell.length_b   1.000
_cell.length_c   1.000
_cell.angle_alpha   90.00
_cell.angle_beta   90.00
_cell.angle_gamma   90.00
#
_symmetry.space_group_name_H-M   'P 1'
#
loop_
_entity.id
_entity.type
_entity.pdbx_description
1 polymer ?
#
loop_
_entity_poly.entity_id
_entity_poly.type
_entity_poly.pdbx_seq_one_letter_code
_entity_poly.pdbx_strand_id
1 'polypeptide(L)'
;MSSRLPPRSPSSDPYLHTRRLTSRDRLLLSWLAEHYLLSTRQVAKALFPSGRSARLRLTLLHRIEAVDRFVDEAAADSTQYLYALGPLGLRLNRDAYHDPDNPAAKPPRSNRDRADRIVGSRKLRHLLGVNDFFTDLLAHARTDSRARLERWWSEQHATDAYGGAGVQPDGHGVWTVGDATVGFFLEHDNGTEPLGRVLAKLRAYERVTEFGPRYPVLFWVPSRGRERNLLDALAGTSAAMPMATAVRGTNPAGPVWTLTSDPDRRRHLHELPSDHGPYAATNPNRFVRRDLEPEPGTEPITQTPL
;
A
#
# COMPACT_ATOMS: atom_id res chain seq x y z
N MET A 1 0.52 24.25 55.14
CA MET A 1 1.64 23.43 54.60
C MET A 1 1.45 23.29 53.09
N SER A 2 2.13 24.12 52.29
CA SER A 2 2.05 24.04 50.83
C SER A 2 3.21 23.15 50.35
N SER A 3 2.92 21.92 49.95
CA SER A 3 3.95 21.04 49.37
C SER A 3 4.37 21.62 48.02
N ARG A 4 5.66 21.94 47.90
CA ARG A 4 6.23 22.33 46.60
C ARG A 4 6.27 21.08 45.73
N LEU A 5 5.61 21.13 44.57
CA LEU A 5 5.73 20.10 43.54
C LEU A 5 7.23 19.93 43.20
N PRO A 6 7.74 18.69 43.13
CA PRO A 6 9.13 18.45 42.76
C PRO A 6 9.43 19.02 41.37
N PRO A 7 10.64 19.52 41.12
CA PRO A 7 11.02 20.08 39.82
C PRO A 7 10.86 19.02 38.74
N ARG A 8 10.20 19.38 37.64
CA ARG A 8 10.15 18.55 36.42
C ARG A 8 11.58 18.35 35.93
N SER A 9 12.07 17.11 35.94
CA SER A 9 13.28 16.74 35.19
C SER A 9 13.09 17.18 33.72
N PRO A 10 14.15 17.64 33.03
CA PRO A 10 14.07 17.95 31.60
C PRO A 10 14.02 16.64 30.81
N SER A 11 12.94 15.88 30.96
CA SER A 11 12.49 15.05 29.87
C SER A 11 12.12 16.02 28.76
N SER A 12 12.91 16.06 27.69
CA SER A 12 12.45 16.69 26.45
C SER A 12 11.07 16.12 26.17
N ASP A 13 10.08 16.99 26.00
CA ASP A 13 8.73 16.55 25.66
C ASP A 13 8.85 15.70 24.38
N PRO A 14 8.51 14.39 24.42
CA PRO A 14 8.68 13.50 23.29
C PRO A 14 7.83 13.91 22.08
N TYR A 15 6.90 14.86 22.25
CA TYR A 15 6.06 15.42 21.20
C TYR A 15 6.49 16.84 20.75
N LEU A 16 7.58 17.41 21.27
CA LEU A 16 8.04 18.77 20.97
C LEU A 16 8.15 19.04 19.45
N HIS A 17 8.54 18.04 18.68
CA HIS A 17 8.75 18.16 17.24
C HIS A 17 7.51 17.87 16.38
N THR A 18 6.37 17.49 16.96
CA THR A 18 5.13 17.21 16.22
C THR A 18 4.62 18.42 15.44
N ARG A 19 4.82 19.63 15.97
CA ARG A 19 4.49 20.89 15.29
C ARG A 19 5.30 21.12 14.01
N ARG A 20 6.43 20.42 13.84
CA ARG A 20 7.28 20.51 12.63
C ARG A 20 6.83 19.55 11.52
N LEU A 21 5.89 18.65 11.79
CA LEU A 21 5.35 17.70 10.83
C LEU A 21 4.27 18.36 9.97
N THR A 22 4.42 18.25 8.65
CA THR A 22 3.41 18.63 7.66
C THR A 22 2.40 17.49 7.48
N SER A 23 1.29 17.76 6.79
CA SER A 23 0.33 16.71 6.41
C SER A 23 0.98 15.61 5.56
N ARG A 24 1.91 15.97 4.68
CA ARG A 24 2.69 15.01 3.88
C ARG A 24 3.55 14.09 4.75
N ASP A 25 4.17 14.62 5.80
CA ASP A 25 4.98 13.78 6.69
C ASP A 25 4.10 12.84 7.49
N ARG A 26 2.94 13.32 7.99
CA ARG A 26 1.98 12.44 8.68
C ARG A 26 1.50 11.31 7.77
N LEU A 27 1.22 11.61 6.50
CA LEU A 27 0.87 10.60 5.51
C LEU A 27 2.02 9.60 5.26
N LEU A 28 3.27 10.07 5.16
CA LEU A 28 4.42 9.18 5.07
C LEU A 28 4.52 8.27 6.31
N LEU A 29 4.35 8.83 7.51
CA LEU A 29 4.40 8.04 8.74
C LEU A 29 3.28 7.00 8.80
N SER A 30 2.06 7.33 8.37
CA SER A 30 0.98 6.32 8.29
C SER A 30 1.30 5.22 7.29
N TRP A 31 1.94 5.54 6.15
CA TRP A 31 2.39 4.51 5.21
C TRP A 31 3.50 3.63 5.78
N LEU A 32 4.44 4.18 6.54
CA LEU A 32 5.46 3.38 7.22
C LEU A 32 4.87 2.53 8.34
N ALA A 33 3.78 2.97 8.96
CA ALA A 33 3.03 2.20 9.94
C ALA A 33 2.33 0.99 9.31
N GLU A 34 1.79 1.16 8.10
CA GLU A 34 1.06 0.14 7.35
C GLU A 34 2.02 -0.81 6.59
N HIS A 35 3.09 -0.29 5.98
CA HIS A 35 3.92 -1.01 4.99
C HIS A 35 5.37 -1.26 5.42
N TYR A 36 5.72 -0.94 6.66
CA TYR A 36 7.03 -1.12 7.31
C TYR A 36 8.19 -0.30 6.74
N LEU A 37 8.55 -0.55 5.48
CA LEU A 37 9.73 -0.01 4.83
C LEU A 37 9.38 0.60 3.48
N LEU A 38 9.82 1.83 3.28
CA LEU A 38 9.83 2.48 1.98
C LEU A 38 11.24 2.96 1.64
N SER A 39 11.61 2.82 0.38
CA SER A 39 12.86 3.36 -0.12
C SER A 39 12.80 4.86 -0.38
N THR A 40 13.96 5.50 -0.45
CA THR A 40 14.07 6.91 -0.87
C THR A 40 13.38 7.14 -2.23
N ARG A 41 13.51 6.21 -3.19
CA ARG A 41 12.88 6.31 -4.51
C ARG A 41 11.35 6.24 -4.41
N GLN A 42 10.83 5.29 -3.64
CA GLN A 42 9.39 5.13 -3.39
C GLN A 42 8.76 6.36 -2.76
N VAL A 43 9.38 6.86 -1.69
CA VAL A 43 8.92 8.08 -1.02
C VAL A 43 8.98 9.27 -1.97
N ALA A 44 10.07 9.42 -2.72
CA ALA A 44 10.23 10.53 -3.64
C ALA A 44 9.16 10.53 -4.73
N LYS A 45 8.95 9.39 -5.42
CA LYS A 45 7.99 9.30 -6.53
C LYS A 45 6.54 9.50 -6.07
N ALA A 46 6.18 9.02 -4.88
CA ALA A 46 4.82 9.12 -4.38
C ALA A 46 4.48 10.48 -3.73
N LEU A 47 5.41 11.13 -3.03
CA LEU A 47 5.08 12.28 -2.17
C LEU A 47 5.74 13.59 -2.55
N PHE A 48 6.83 13.58 -3.30
CA PHE A 48 7.67 14.76 -3.49
C PHE A 48 7.77 15.18 -4.96
N PRO A 49 7.91 16.50 -5.23
CA PRO A 49 8.10 16.99 -6.59
C PRO A 49 9.47 16.63 -7.17
N SER A 50 10.45 16.32 -6.32
CA SER A 50 11.79 15.91 -6.76
C SER A 50 12.50 15.04 -5.74
N GLY A 51 13.42 14.18 -6.19
CA GLY A 51 14.25 13.37 -5.30
C GLY A 51 15.15 14.19 -4.37
N ARG A 52 15.54 15.41 -4.74
CA ARG A 52 16.31 16.31 -3.87
C ARG A 52 15.45 16.77 -2.68
N SER A 53 14.23 17.23 -2.96
CA SER A 53 13.29 17.67 -1.91
C SER A 53 12.94 16.55 -0.93
N ALA A 54 12.74 15.32 -1.45
CA ALA A 54 12.51 14.14 -0.64
C ALA A 54 13.68 13.86 0.33
N ARG A 55 14.92 13.81 -0.19
CA ARG A 55 16.11 13.54 0.64
C ARG A 55 16.33 14.58 1.74
N LEU A 56 16.14 15.86 1.41
CA LEU A 56 16.22 16.94 2.41
C LEU A 56 15.17 16.76 3.51
N ARG A 57 13.91 16.47 3.13
CA ARG A 57 12.84 16.25 4.11
C ARG A 57 13.06 15.01 4.96
N LEU A 58 13.46 13.90 4.35
CA LEU A 58 13.77 12.64 5.05
C LEU A 58 14.95 12.80 6.02
N THR A 59 15.96 13.61 5.67
CA THR A 59 17.05 13.95 6.59
C THR A 59 16.52 14.70 7.83
N LEU A 60 15.59 15.64 7.65
CA LEU A 60 14.97 16.35 8.77
C LEU A 60 14.11 15.42 9.63
N LEU A 61 13.28 14.57 9.01
CA LEU A 61 12.44 13.61 9.72
C LEU A 61 13.28 12.61 10.52
N HIS A 62 14.44 12.20 9.99
CA HIS A 62 15.36 11.33 10.69
C HIS A 62 15.99 12.03 11.91
N ARG A 63 16.42 13.29 11.77
CA ARG A 63 16.99 14.08 12.87
C ARG A 63 16.03 14.31 14.05
N ILE A 64 14.73 14.33 13.80
CA ILE A 64 13.70 14.45 14.84
C ILE A 64 13.11 13.09 15.26
N GLU A 65 13.76 11.98 14.86
CA GLU A 65 13.37 10.60 15.19
C GLU A 65 11.96 10.21 14.70
N ALA A 66 11.40 10.93 13.73
CA ALA A 66 10.13 10.56 13.12
C ALA A 66 10.30 9.31 12.25
N VAL A 67 11.45 9.17 11.60
CA VAL A 67 11.83 7.98 10.82
C VAL A 67 13.21 7.47 11.24
N ASP A 68 13.38 6.16 11.20
CA ASP A 68 14.69 5.53 11.19
C ASP A 68 15.15 5.31 9.75
N ARG A 69 16.47 5.16 9.59
CA ARG A 69 17.11 5.02 8.28
C ARG A 69 18.07 3.84 8.28
N PHE A 70 17.97 3.02 7.24
CA PHE A 70 18.77 1.81 7.02
C PHE A 70 19.41 1.88 5.63
N VAL A 71 20.55 1.22 5.47
CA VAL A 71 21.22 1.09 4.19
C VAL A 71 20.78 -0.20 3.52
N ASP A 72 20.39 -0.11 2.25
CA ASP A 72 20.22 -1.26 1.39
C ASP A 72 21.54 -1.58 0.68
N GLU A 73 22.36 -2.44 1.29
CA GLU A 73 23.68 -2.82 0.76
C GLU A 73 23.59 -3.69 -0.49
N ALA A 74 22.46 -4.39 -0.68
CA ALA A 74 22.23 -5.29 -1.81
C ALA A 74 21.66 -4.59 -3.05
N ALA A 75 21.48 -3.26 -3.02
CA ALA A 75 20.98 -2.50 -4.16
C ALA A 75 22.04 -2.44 -5.28
N ALA A 76 21.71 -3.01 -6.45
CA ALA A 76 22.63 -3.20 -7.57
C ALA A 76 23.22 -1.89 -8.14
N ASP A 77 22.48 -0.78 -8.08
CA ASP A 77 22.80 0.41 -8.88
C ASP A 77 23.24 1.63 -8.06
N SER A 78 23.12 1.60 -6.72
CA SER A 78 23.67 2.58 -5.77
C SER A 78 23.20 2.28 -4.34
N THR A 79 23.94 2.76 -3.34
CA THR A 79 23.50 2.78 -1.94
C THR A 79 22.17 3.52 -1.83
N GLN A 80 21.10 2.78 -1.54
CA GLN A 80 19.77 3.32 -1.32
C GLN A 80 19.45 3.32 0.18
N TYR A 81 18.86 4.41 0.67
CA TYR A 81 18.31 4.42 2.02
C TYR A 81 16.87 3.91 2.05
N LEU A 82 16.59 3.07 3.04
CA LEU A 82 15.28 2.60 3.44
C LEU A 82 14.86 3.32 4.72
N TYR A 83 13.56 3.57 4.87
CA TYR A 83 13.01 4.25 6.04
C TYR A 83 11.93 3.40 6.69
N ALA A 84 11.96 3.37 8.02
CA ALA A 84 10.90 2.83 8.88
C ALA A 84 10.42 3.92 9.85
N LEU A 85 9.32 3.70 10.58
CA LEU A 85 8.97 4.59 11.69
C LEU A 85 10.09 4.60 12.72
N GLY A 86 10.54 5.80 13.10
CA GLY A 86 11.42 6.02 14.24
C GLY A 86 10.61 6.17 15.53
N PRO A 87 11.28 6.39 16.67
CA PRO A 87 10.64 6.53 17.99
C PRO A 87 9.49 7.53 18.06
N LEU A 88 9.64 8.73 17.46
CA LEU A 88 8.56 9.72 17.40
C LEU A 88 7.43 9.26 16.47
N GLY A 89 7.77 8.70 15.32
CA GLY A 89 6.79 8.21 14.35
C GLY A 89 5.89 7.11 14.91
N LEU A 90 6.48 6.17 15.67
CA LEU A 90 5.76 5.10 16.34
C LEU A 90 4.84 5.62 17.46
N ARG A 91 5.24 6.66 18.19
CA ARG A 91 4.37 7.32 19.18
C ARG A 91 3.12 7.96 18.54
N LEU A 92 3.23 8.42 17.29
CA LEU A 92 2.13 9.03 16.55
C LEU A 92 1.26 8.01 15.82
N ASN A 93 1.77 6.81 15.55
CA ASN A 93 1.08 5.72 14.86
C ASN A 93 1.16 4.46 15.72
N ARG A 94 0.48 4.50 16.88
CA ARG A 94 0.52 3.41 17.87
C ARG A 94 -0.12 2.12 17.37
N ASP A 95 -1.05 2.27 16.43
CA ASP A 95 -1.74 1.17 15.76
C ASP A 95 -0.98 0.71 14.51
N ALA A 96 0.33 1.01 14.41
CA ALA A 96 1.18 0.44 13.38
C ALA A 96 1.03 -1.08 13.38
N TYR A 97 0.72 -1.63 12.21
CA TYR A 97 0.29 -3.00 12.06
C TYR A 97 1.38 -3.98 12.60
N HIS A 98 0.95 -5.05 13.27
CA HIS A 98 1.82 -5.97 14.02
C HIS A 98 2.66 -6.87 13.09
N ASP A 99 3.40 -7.88 13.53
CA ASP A 99 4.24 -8.69 12.61
C ASP A 99 3.39 -9.45 11.56
N PRO A 100 3.59 -9.37 10.21
CA PRO A 100 2.84 -10.19 9.25
C PRO A 100 3.01 -11.69 9.51
N ASP A 101 4.17 -12.08 10.08
CA ASP A 101 4.42 -13.47 10.47
C ASP A 101 3.78 -13.83 11.83
N ASN A 102 3.31 -12.85 12.61
CA ASN A 102 2.69 -13.07 13.91
C ASN A 102 1.75 -11.90 14.30
N PRO A 103 0.50 -11.91 13.82
CA PRO A 103 -0.48 -10.86 14.11
C PRO A 103 -0.78 -10.69 15.61
N ALA A 104 -0.58 -11.75 16.40
CA ALA A 104 -0.77 -11.76 17.85
C ALA A 104 0.51 -11.41 18.65
N ALA A 105 1.62 -11.13 17.97
CA ALA A 105 2.87 -10.77 18.65
C ALA A 105 2.69 -9.44 19.39
N LYS A 106 3.28 -9.36 20.60
CA LYS A 106 3.44 -8.09 21.30
C LYS A 106 4.21 -7.13 20.37
N PRO A 107 3.79 -5.86 20.26
CA PRO A 107 4.50 -4.89 19.44
C PRO A 107 6.00 -4.87 19.82
N PRO A 108 6.90 -4.83 18.83
CA PRO A 108 8.32 -4.90 19.11
C PRO A 108 8.74 -3.73 20.01
N ARG A 109 9.73 -3.98 20.89
CA ARG A 109 10.25 -2.97 21.83
C ARG A 109 10.73 -1.70 21.12
N SER A 110 11.14 -1.83 19.86
CA SER A 110 11.39 -0.73 18.92
C SER A 110 11.02 -1.18 17.49
N ASN A 111 10.55 -0.26 16.63
CA ASN A 111 10.34 -0.58 15.21
C ASN A 111 11.67 -0.82 14.45
N ARG A 112 12.80 -0.46 15.07
CA ARG A 112 14.14 -0.56 14.51
C ARG A 112 14.61 -2.01 14.40
N ASP A 113 14.49 -2.81 15.47
CA ASP A 113 14.89 -4.23 15.47
C ASP A 113 14.12 -5.04 14.40
N ARG A 114 12.86 -4.65 14.18
CA ARG A 114 12.01 -5.25 13.14
C ARG A 114 12.48 -4.88 11.75
N ALA A 115 12.72 -3.59 11.52
CA ALA A 115 13.26 -3.12 10.25
C ALA A 115 14.60 -3.80 9.94
N ASP A 116 15.51 -3.92 10.91
CA ASP A 116 16.80 -4.61 10.74
C ASP A 116 16.61 -6.08 10.31
N ARG A 117 15.67 -6.80 10.92
CA ARG A 117 15.34 -8.19 10.53
C ARG A 117 14.85 -8.27 9.09
N ILE A 118 13.96 -7.37 8.68
CA ILE A 118 13.44 -7.36 7.31
C ILE A 118 14.57 -7.02 6.35
N VAL A 119 15.37 -6.00 6.66
CA VAL A 119 16.47 -5.52 5.82
C VAL A 119 17.47 -6.63 5.51
N GLY A 120 17.82 -7.45 6.50
CA GLY A 120 18.72 -8.60 6.34
C GLY A 120 18.09 -9.86 5.74
N SER A 121 16.82 -9.82 5.33
CA SER A 121 16.08 -11.01 4.89
C SER A 121 15.78 -11.04 3.39
N ARG A 122 15.47 -12.24 2.88
CA ARG A 122 14.97 -12.44 1.51
C ARG A 122 13.63 -11.73 1.25
N LYS A 123 12.88 -11.36 2.29
CA LYS A 123 11.57 -10.71 2.17
C LYS A 123 11.69 -9.26 1.71
N LEU A 124 12.82 -8.60 1.94
CA LEU A 124 13.01 -7.19 1.62
C LEU A 124 12.69 -6.88 0.15
N ARG A 125 13.21 -7.68 -0.79
CA ARG A 125 12.96 -7.45 -2.23
C ARG A 125 11.48 -7.60 -2.59
N HIS A 126 10.81 -8.58 -1.99
CA HIS A 126 9.39 -8.79 -2.21
C HIS A 126 8.57 -7.62 -1.64
N LEU A 127 8.80 -7.24 -0.39
CA LEU A 127 8.13 -6.09 0.26
C LEU A 127 8.33 -4.79 -0.53
N LEU A 128 9.56 -4.50 -0.94
CA LEU A 128 9.83 -3.32 -1.75
C LEU A 128 9.17 -3.39 -3.13
N GLY A 129 9.11 -4.57 -3.76
CA GLY A 129 8.44 -4.75 -5.05
C GLY A 129 6.93 -4.52 -4.99
N VAL A 130 6.27 -5.02 -3.94
CA VAL A 130 4.85 -4.73 -3.64
C VAL A 130 4.66 -3.23 -3.43
N ASN A 131 5.48 -2.61 -2.58
CA ASN A 131 5.37 -1.18 -2.31
C ASN A 131 5.68 -0.33 -3.56
N ASP A 132 6.52 -0.80 -4.46
CA ASP A 132 6.82 -0.13 -5.73
C ASP A 132 5.60 -0.04 -6.63
N PHE A 133 4.78 -1.10 -6.71
CA PHE A 133 3.53 -1.12 -7.46
C PHE A 133 2.58 0.01 -7.02
N PHE A 134 2.30 0.10 -5.73
CA PHE A 134 1.38 1.13 -5.21
C PHE A 134 1.96 2.53 -5.30
N THR A 135 3.25 2.69 -5.08
CA THR A 135 3.90 4.00 -5.21
C THR A 135 4.01 4.44 -6.68
N ASP A 136 3.98 3.54 -7.66
CA ASP A 136 3.83 3.87 -9.08
C ASP A 136 2.40 4.35 -9.41
N LEU A 137 1.36 3.75 -8.82
CA LEU A 137 -0.02 4.26 -8.91
C LEU A 137 -0.13 5.68 -8.32
N LEU A 138 0.47 5.90 -7.15
CA LEU A 138 0.52 7.24 -6.53
C LEU A 138 1.30 8.24 -7.38
N ALA A 139 2.41 7.83 -8.00
CA ALA A 139 3.15 8.68 -8.93
C ALA A 139 2.29 9.05 -10.16
N HIS A 140 1.54 8.10 -10.71
CA HIS A 140 0.60 8.35 -11.81
C HIS A 140 -0.51 9.33 -11.42
N ALA A 141 -1.12 9.15 -10.23
CA ALA A 141 -2.16 10.05 -9.69
C ALA A 141 -1.70 11.51 -9.52
N ARG A 142 -0.40 11.76 -9.35
CA ARG A 142 0.14 13.13 -9.31
C ARG A 142 0.12 13.81 -10.67
N THR A 143 0.02 13.04 -11.75
CA THR A 143 0.03 13.54 -13.14
C THR A 143 -1.36 13.54 -13.79
N ASP A 144 -2.32 12.81 -13.23
CA ASP A 144 -3.73 12.84 -13.66
C ASP A 144 -4.63 13.17 -12.46
N SER A 145 -5.24 14.35 -12.48
CA SER A 145 -6.13 14.84 -11.40
C SER A 145 -7.40 14.01 -11.19
N ARG A 146 -7.77 13.17 -12.17
CA ARG A 146 -8.91 12.26 -12.08
C ARG A 146 -8.54 10.94 -11.40
N ALA A 147 -7.26 10.63 -11.30
CA ALA A 147 -6.74 9.37 -10.80
C ALA A 147 -6.45 9.45 -9.29
N ARG A 148 -6.92 8.46 -8.53
CA ARG A 148 -6.76 8.38 -7.07
C ARG A 148 -6.56 6.95 -6.59
N LEU A 149 -5.60 6.75 -5.70
CA LEU A 149 -5.49 5.53 -4.91
C LEU A 149 -6.27 5.75 -3.60
N GLU A 150 -7.51 5.28 -3.57
CA GLU A 150 -8.44 5.47 -2.45
C GLU A 150 -8.08 4.57 -1.25
N ARG A 151 -7.42 3.45 -1.51
CA ARG A 151 -7.02 2.49 -0.50
C ARG A 151 -5.72 1.81 -0.89
N TRP A 152 -4.87 1.62 0.10
CA TRP A 152 -3.67 0.79 0.03
C TRP A 152 -3.52 0.05 1.36
N TRP A 153 -3.68 -1.26 1.33
CA TRP A 153 -3.46 -2.15 2.45
C TRP A 153 -2.25 -3.04 2.19
N SER A 154 -1.48 -3.25 3.24
CA SER A 154 -0.40 -4.24 3.29
C SER A 154 -0.93 -5.68 3.18
N GLU A 155 -0.02 -6.62 2.92
CA GLU A 155 -0.29 -8.06 2.96
C GLU A 155 -1.03 -8.45 4.25
N GLN A 156 -0.57 -7.92 5.38
CA GLN A 156 -1.12 -8.27 6.68
C GLN A 156 -2.52 -7.72 6.90
N HIS A 157 -2.73 -6.43 6.61
CA HIS A 157 -4.06 -5.84 6.76
C HIS A 157 -5.04 -6.54 5.82
N ALA A 158 -4.65 -6.81 4.58
CA ALA A 158 -5.49 -7.52 3.64
C ALA A 158 -5.75 -8.99 4.07
N THR A 159 -4.74 -9.67 4.62
CA THR A 159 -4.89 -11.01 5.22
C THR A 159 -5.84 -11.00 6.41
N ASP A 160 -5.72 -10.02 7.31
CA ASP A 160 -6.62 -9.92 8.46
C ASP A 160 -8.06 -9.60 8.03
N ALA A 161 -8.22 -8.73 7.03
CA ALA A 161 -9.52 -8.34 6.50
C ALA A 161 -10.24 -9.50 5.80
N TYR A 162 -9.52 -10.29 4.99
CA TYR A 162 -10.13 -11.34 4.15
C TYR A 162 -9.78 -12.77 4.60
N GLY A 163 -9.05 -12.94 5.71
CA GLY A 163 -8.47 -14.19 6.17
C GLY A 163 -9.48 -15.28 6.51
N GLY A 164 -10.75 -14.93 6.74
CA GLY A 164 -11.84 -15.89 6.85
C GLY A 164 -11.97 -16.81 5.61
N ALA A 165 -11.58 -16.32 4.43
CA ALA A 165 -11.51 -17.12 3.20
C ALA A 165 -10.20 -17.94 3.06
N GLY A 166 -9.22 -17.71 3.93
CA GLY A 166 -7.86 -18.26 3.82
C GLY A 166 -7.03 -17.63 2.71
N VAL A 167 -7.34 -16.40 2.29
CA VAL A 167 -6.52 -15.64 1.33
C VAL A 167 -5.43 -14.85 2.04
N GLN A 168 -4.30 -14.69 1.36
CA GLN A 168 -3.15 -13.91 1.82
C GLN A 168 -2.58 -13.10 0.63
N PRO A 169 -3.30 -12.07 0.16
CA PRO A 169 -2.80 -11.21 -0.91
C PRO A 169 -1.55 -10.47 -0.46
N ASP A 170 -0.58 -10.27 -1.35
CA ASP A 170 0.62 -9.46 -1.06
C ASP A 170 0.26 -7.97 -0.83
N GLY A 171 -0.88 -7.54 -1.35
CA GLY A 171 -1.47 -6.24 -1.04
C GLY A 171 -2.89 -6.09 -1.58
N HIS A 172 -3.62 -5.09 -1.11
CA HIS A 172 -4.97 -4.77 -1.57
C HIS A 172 -5.09 -3.27 -1.86
N GLY A 173 -5.79 -2.93 -2.93
CA GLY A 173 -6.01 -1.54 -3.31
C GLY A 173 -7.40 -1.24 -3.83
N VAL A 174 -7.75 0.05 -3.82
CA VAL A 174 -8.91 0.58 -4.54
C VAL A 174 -8.42 1.79 -5.34
N TRP A 175 -8.57 1.69 -6.66
CA TRP A 175 -8.09 2.65 -7.62
C TRP A 175 -9.26 3.27 -8.39
N THR A 176 -9.28 4.59 -8.48
CA THR A 176 -10.33 5.35 -9.16
C THR A 176 -9.73 6.22 -10.25
N VAL A 177 -10.38 6.26 -11.42
CA VAL A 177 -10.13 7.25 -12.49
C VAL A 177 -11.46 7.81 -12.96
N GLY A 178 -11.72 9.09 -12.69
CA GLY A 178 -13.04 9.67 -12.93
C GLY A 178 -14.10 8.94 -12.09
N ASP A 179 -15.06 8.31 -12.76
CA ASP A 179 -16.13 7.53 -12.13
C ASP A 179 -15.91 6.02 -12.14
N ALA A 180 -14.84 5.55 -12.78
CA ALA A 180 -14.47 4.13 -12.75
C ALA A 180 -13.63 3.83 -11.51
N THR A 181 -14.16 2.98 -10.63
CA THR A 181 -13.47 2.49 -9.44
C THR A 181 -13.27 0.98 -9.54
N VAL A 182 -12.04 0.53 -9.30
CA VAL A 182 -11.64 -0.88 -9.28
C VAL A 182 -10.98 -1.17 -7.94
N GLY A 183 -11.59 -2.02 -7.13
CA GLY A 183 -10.88 -2.72 -6.05
C GLY A 183 -10.06 -3.87 -6.63
N PHE A 184 -8.93 -4.24 -6.04
CA PHE A 184 -8.07 -5.30 -6.54
C PHE A 184 -7.24 -5.97 -5.43
N PHE A 185 -6.95 -7.26 -5.62
CA PHE A 185 -5.94 -8.00 -4.87
C PHE A 185 -4.64 -8.05 -5.69
N LEU A 186 -3.49 -7.94 -5.04
CA LEU A 186 -2.18 -8.00 -5.68
C LEU A 186 -1.41 -9.25 -5.27
N GLU A 187 -0.88 -9.96 -6.26
CA GLU A 187 0.11 -11.03 -6.12
C GLU A 187 1.39 -10.63 -6.88
N HIS A 188 2.43 -10.31 -6.13
CA HIS A 188 3.74 -9.91 -6.61
C HIS A 188 4.64 -11.16 -6.82
N ASP A 189 4.49 -11.80 -7.97
CA ASP A 189 5.20 -13.04 -8.33
C ASP A 189 6.72 -12.87 -8.63
N ASN A 190 7.60 -13.34 -7.73
CA ASN A 190 9.04 -13.32 -7.96
C ASN A 190 9.54 -14.34 -9.02
N GLY A 191 8.63 -15.07 -9.68
CA GLY A 191 8.92 -16.05 -10.72
C GLY A 191 9.32 -17.42 -10.18
N THR A 192 9.25 -17.62 -8.86
CA THR A 192 9.75 -18.82 -8.18
C THR A 192 8.64 -19.80 -7.78
N GLU A 193 7.37 -19.35 -7.77
CA GLU A 193 6.26 -20.19 -7.33
C GLU A 193 5.82 -21.15 -8.45
N PRO A 194 5.73 -22.48 -8.18
CA PRO A 194 5.17 -23.42 -9.14
C PRO A 194 3.71 -23.09 -9.45
N LEU A 195 3.33 -23.24 -10.71
CA LEU A 195 2.00 -22.88 -11.20
C LEU A 195 0.86 -23.58 -10.46
N GLY A 196 1.01 -24.86 -10.10
CA GLY A 196 0.00 -25.58 -9.32
C GLY A 196 -0.28 -24.95 -7.95
N ARG A 197 0.70 -24.27 -7.36
CA ARG A 197 0.52 -23.53 -6.11
C ARG A 197 -0.23 -22.21 -6.32
N VAL A 198 0.01 -21.53 -7.45
CA VAL A 198 -0.80 -20.38 -7.87
C VAL A 198 -2.27 -20.77 -8.03
N LEU A 199 -2.55 -21.89 -8.73
CA LEU A 199 -3.91 -22.41 -8.89
C LEU A 199 -4.58 -22.77 -7.55
N ALA A 200 -3.82 -23.31 -6.60
CA ALA A 200 -4.34 -23.62 -5.27
C ALA A 200 -4.74 -22.35 -4.48
N LYS A 201 -3.96 -21.26 -4.61
CA LYS A 201 -4.29 -19.95 -4.01
C LYS A 201 -5.60 -19.39 -4.58
N LEU A 202 -5.85 -19.53 -5.87
CA LEU A 202 -7.04 -18.98 -6.53
C LEU A 202 -8.35 -19.50 -5.95
N ARG A 203 -8.41 -20.77 -5.52
CA ARG A 203 -9.59 -21.32 -4.85
C ARG A 203 -9.94 -20.60 -3.54
N ALA A 204 -8.94 -20.06 -2.84
CA ALA A 204 -9.20 -19.26 -1.64
C ALA A 204 -9.84 -17.91 -2.00
N TYR A 205 -9.43 -17.29 -3.11
CA TYR A 205 -10.03 -16.04 -3.59
C TYR A 205 -11.49 -16.22 -4.01
N GLU A 206 -11.87 -17.38 -4.54
CA GLU A 206 -13.28 -17.66 -4.86
C GLU A 206 -14.18 -17.62 -3.62
N ARG A 207 -13.69 -18.10 -2.47
CA ARG A 207 -14.43 -18.04 -1.20
C ARG A 207 -14.67 -16.60 -0.70
N VAL A 208 -13.82 -15.64 -1.06
CA VAL A 208 -14.05 -14.22 -0.73
C VAL A 208 -15.37 -13.73 -1.33
N THR A 209 -15.75 -14.25 -2.49
CA THR A 209 -16.99 -13.86 -3.19
C THR A 209 -18.27 -14.27 -2.46
N GLU A 210 -18.18 -15.16 -1.48
CA GLU A 210 -19.33 -15.61 -0.68
C GLU A 210 -19.80 -14.55 0.33
N PHE A 211 -18.89 -13.67 0.78
CA PHE A 211 -19.19 -12.68 1.83
C PHE A 211 -18.71 -11.26 1.51
N GLY A 212 -17.89 -11.11 0.48
CA GLY A 212 -17.17 -9.88 0.16
C GLY A 212 -17.20 -9.52 -1.32
N PRO A 213 -16.18 -8.79 -1.80
CA PRO A 213 -16.15 -8.26 -3.15
C PRO A 213 -15.76 -9.32 -4.19
N ARG A 214 -16.05 -9.04 -5.46
CA ARG A 214 -15.45 -9.75 -6.61
C ARG A 214 -14.46 -8.83 -7.31
N TYR A 215 -13.27 -8.75 -6.72
CA TYR A 215 -12.18 -7.95 -7.25
C TYR A 215 -11.23 -8.77 -8.13
N PRO A 216 -10.61 -8.17 -9.16
CA PRO A 216 -9.56 -8.81 -9.92
C PRO A 216 -8.37 -9.17 -9.02
N VAL A 217 -7.84 -10.38 -9.20
CA VAL A 217 -6.53 -10.77 -8.70
C VAL A 217 -5.49 -10.39 -9.75
N LEU A 218 -4.60 -9.47 -9.37
CA LEU A 218 -3.55 -8.92 -10.22
C LEU A 218 -2.24 -9.66 -10.02
N PHE A 219 -1.73 -10.31 -11.06
CA PHE A 219 -0.41 -10.92 -11.08
C PHE A 219 0.61 -9.97 -11.69
N TRP A 220 1.48 -9.43 -10.84
CA TRP A 220 2.56 -8.52 -11.26
C TRP A 220 3.87 -9.28 -11.42
N VAL A 221 4.16 -9.71 -12.65
CA VAL A 221 5.16 -10.74 -12.96
C VAL A 221 6.49 -10.17 -13.48
N PRO A 222 7.61 -10.88 -13.38
CA PRO A 222 8.93 -10.30 -13.65
C PRO A 222 9.32 -10.28 -15.12
N SER A 223 8.61 -11.01 -16.00
CA SER A 223 8.94 -11.07 -17.42
C SER A 223 7.73 -11.44 -18.28
N ARG A 224 7.79 -11.10 -19.56
CA ARG A 224 6.81 -11.52 -20.58
C ARG A 224 6.73 -13.04 -20.73
N GLY A 225 7.84 -13.75 -20.55
CA GLY A 225 7.85 -15.22 -20.59
C GLY A 225 7.03 -15.81 -19.45
N ARG A 226 7.19 -15.27 -18.23
CA ARG A 226 6.38 -15.68 -17.07
C ARG A 226 4.91 -15.30 -17.25
N GLU A 227 4.63 -14.11 -17.78
CA GLU A 227 3.28 -13.65 -18.10
C GLU A 227 2.56 -14.62 -19.03
N ARG A 228 3.18 -14.98 -20.17
CA ARG A 228 2.62 -15.93 -21.13
C ARG A 228 2.36 -17.29 -20.49
N ASN A 229 3.33 -17.83 -19.76
CA ASN A 229 3.15 -19.12 -19.07
C ASN A 229 1.98 -19.09 -18.08
N LEU A 230 1.73 -17.96 -17.41
CA LEU A 230 0.60 -17.81 -16.50
C LEU A 230 -0.73 -17.72 -17.27
N LEU A 231 -0.77 -16.95 -18.36
CA LEU A 231 -1.94 -16.84 -19.21
C LEU A 231 -2.32 -18.20 -19.83
N ASP A 232 -1.35 -18.93 -20.38
CA ASP A 232 -1.55 -20.27 -20.95
C ASP A 232 -2.07 -21.25 -19.91
N ALA A 233 -1.54 -21.17 -18.69
CA ALA A 233 -1.95 -22.02 -17.58
C ALA A 233 -3.34 -21.75 -17.03
N LEU A 234 -3.76 -20.49 -17.07
CA LEU A 234 -5.07 -20.05 -16.58
C LEU A 234 -6.11 -20.07 -17.70
N ALA A 235 -5.71 -20.30 -18.95
CA ALA A 235 -6.61 -20.43 -20.09
C ALA A 235 -7.66 -21.52 -19.83
N GLY A 236 -8.93 -21.18 -20.03
CA GLY A 236 -10.05 -22.09 -19.82
C GLY A 236 -10.39 -22.38 -18.34
N THR A 237 -9.67 -21.79 -17.38
CA THR A 237 -10.08 -21.85 -15.97
C THR A 237 -11.29 -20.95 -15.76
N SER A 238 -12.45 -21.56 -15.48
CA SER A 238 -13.62 -20.82 -15.02
C SER A 238 -13.41 -20.45 -13.56
N ALA A 239 -13.04 -19.19 -13.31
CA ALA A 239 -12.90 -18.64 -11.97
C ALA A 239 -13.98 -17.58 -11.73
N ALA A 240 -14.55 -17.56 -10.52
CA ALA A 240 -15.51 -16.53 -10.12
C ALA A 240 -14.87 -15.13 -10.04
N MET A 241 -13.56 -15.09 -9.81
CA MET A 241 -12.77 -13.88 -9.69
C MET A 241 -12.10 -13.53 -11.03
N PRO A 242 -12.18 -12.28 -11.49
CA PRO A 242 -11.39 -11.84 -12.63
C PRO A 242 -9.90 -11.99 -12.30
N MET A 243 -9.09 -12.36 -13.29
CA MET A 243 -7.64 -12.46 -13.13
C MET A 243 -6.97 -11.65 -14.21
N ALA A 244 -6.00 -10.82 -13.81
CA ALA A 244 -5.25 -10.01 -14.75
C ALA A 244 -3.74 -10.15 -14.52
N THR A 245 -2.97 -10.16 -15.59
CA THR A 245 -1.51 -10.26 -15.55
C THR A 245 -0.88 -9.04 -16.21
N ALA A 246 0.24 -8.58 -15.67
CA ALA A 246 1.06 -7.54 -16.29
C ALA A 246 2.52 -7.66 -15.85
N VAL A 247 3.42 -7.17 -16.70
CA VAL A 247 4.86 -7.22 -16.46
C VAL A 247 5.34 -6.01 -15.64
N ARG A 248 6.18 -6.30 -14.64
CA ARG A 248 6.89 -5.33 -13.80
C ARG A 248 7.64 -4.27 -14.60
N GLY A 249 7.82 -3.10 -13.99
CA GLY A 249 8.54 -1.97 -14.58
C GLY A 249 7.72 -1.18 -15.61
N THR A 250 6.47 -1.57 -15.86
CA THR A 250 5.50 -0.77 -16.61
C THR A 250 4.63 0.06 -15.65
N ASN A 251 3.91 1.05 -16.16
CA ASN A 251 2.98 1.84 -15.33
C ASN A 251 1.73 0.99 -15.01
N PRO A 252 1.49 0.64 -13.73
CA PRO A 252 0.36 -0.22 -13.34
C PRO A 252 -1.00 0.44 -13.58
N ALA A 253 -1.11 1.77 -13.73
CA ALA A 253 -2.37 2.42 -14.12
C ALA A 253 -2.62 2.40 -15.65
N GLY A 254 -1.57 2.11 -16.43
CA GLY A 254 -1.60 2.12 -17.89
C GLY A 254 -2.28 0.89 -18.51
N PRO A 255 -2.40 0.85 -19.85
CA PRO A 255 -3.01 -0.24 -20.58
C PRO A 255 -2.03 -1.43 -20.68
N VAL A 256 -1.73 -2.04 -19.55
CA VAL A 256 -0.74 -3.12 -19.41
C VAL A 256 -1.38 -4.44 -19.02
N TRP A 257 -2.66 -4.45 -18.63
CA TRP A 257 -3.30 -5.61 -18.03
C TRP A 257 -3.93 -6.57 -19.05
N THR A 258 -3.39 -7.79 -19.05
CA THR A 258 -3.87 -9.08 -19.55
C THR A 258 -5.00 -9.74 -18.78
N LEU A 259 -6.29 -9.60 -19.14
CA LEU A 259 -7.30 -10.50 -18.55
C LEU A 259 -7.09 -11.93 -19.07
N THR A 260 -7.18 -12.91 -18.17
CA THR A 260 -7.09 -14.34 -18.55
C THR A 260 -8.26 -14.79 -19.43
N SER A 261 -9.42 -14.11 -19.31
CA SER A 261 -10.62 -14.36 -20.12
C SER A 261 -10.62 -13.64 -21.47
N ASP A 262 -9.73 -12.68 -21.67
CA ASP A 262 -9.62 -11.87 -22.89
C ASP A 262 -8.13 -11.54 -23.14
N PRO A 263 -7.32 -12.54 -23.51
CA PRO A 263 -5.86 -12.42 -23.60
C PRO A 263 -5.39 -11.53 -24.76
N ASP A 264 -6.26 -11.21 -25.72
CA ASP A 264 -5.90 -10.41 -26.90
C ASP A 264 -5.95 -8.90 -26.64
N ARG A 265 -6.52 -8.47 -25.51
CA ARG A 265 -6.69 -7.06 -25.18
C ARG A 265 -5.87 -6.65 -23.97
N ARG A 266 -5.17 -5.53 -24.08
CA ARG A 266 -4.54 -4.82 -22.96
C ARG A 266 -5.51 -3.76 -22.44
N ARG A 267 -5.64 -3.67 -21.12
CA ARG A 267 -6.59 -2.79 -20.43
C ARG A 267 -5.88 -1.91 -19.40
N HIS A 268 -6.40 -0.72 -19.20
CA HIS A 268 -6.05 0.09 -18.04
C HIS A 268 -6.54 -0.58 -16.75
N LEU A 269 -5.90 -0.28 -15.62
CA LEU A 269 -6.31 -0.85 -14.33
C LEU A 269 -7.77 -0.53 -13.99
N HIS A 270 -8.23 0.69 -14.29
CA HIS A 270 -9.61 1.13 -14.04
C HIS A 270 -10.65 0.52 -15.01
N GLU A 271 -10.21 -0.19 -16.05
CA GLU A 271 -11.08 -0.88 -17.01
C GLU A 271 -11.27 -2.37 -16.67
N LEU A 272 -10.61 -2.87 -15.61
CA LEU A 272 -10.76 -4.25 -15.20
C LEU A 272 -12.13 -4.48 -14.53
N PRO A 273 -12.80 -5.62 -14.79
CA PRO A 273 -14.05 -5.96 -14.13
C PRO A 273 -13.84 -5.98 -12.62
N SER A 274 -14.71 -5.31 -11.87
CA SER A 274 -14.63 -5.19 -10.42
C SER A 274 -16.04 -5.04 -9.85
N ASP A 275 -16.33 -5.74 -8.75
CA ASP A 275 -17.57 -5.62 -8.00
C ASP A 275 -17.23 -5.45 -6.52
N HIS A 276 -17.66 -4.33 -5.92
CA HIS A 276 -17.42 -4.02 -4.51
C HIS A 276 -18.16 -4.94 -3.54
N GLY A 277 -19.05 -5.79 -4.05
CA GLY A 277 -19.85 -6.72 -3.27
C GLY A 277 -20.98 -6.01 -2.52
N PRO A 278 -21.77 -6.75 -1.73
CA PRO A 278 -22.89 -6.18 -1.00
C PRO A 278 -22.42 -5.22 0.09
N TYR A 279 -23.26 -4.22 0.38
CA TYR A 279 -23.11 -3.39 1.57
C TYR A 279 -23.54 -4.18 2.81
N ALA A 280 -22.67 -5.06 3.30
CA ALA A 280 -22.92 -5.92 4.45
C ALA A 280 -21.79 -5.83 5.47
N ALA A 281 -22.09 -6.08 6.75
CA ALA A 281 -21.10 -6.10 7.82
C ALA A 281 -20.02 -7.17 7.63
N THR A 282 -20.34 -8.22 6.86
CA THR A 282 -19.42 -9.31 6.51
C THR A 282 -18.45 -8.93 5.40
N ASN A 283 -18.70 -7.85 4.65
CA ASN A 283 -17.82 -7.38 3.58
C ASN A 283 -16.69 -6.52 4.19
N PRO A 284 -15.44 -7.01 4.24
CA PRO A 284 -14.36 -6.36 4.98
C PRO A 284 -14.07 -4.96 4.45
N ASN A 285 -14.33 -3.96 5.31
CA ASN A 285 -14.35 -2.54 4.97
C ASN A 285 -15.04 -2.25 3.62
N ARG A 286 -16.36 -2.46 3.58
CA ARG A 286 -17.28 -1.95 2.55
C ARG A 286 -16.73 -0.67 1.91
N PHE A 287 -16.40 -0.74 0.62
CA PHE A 287 -15.93 0.45 -0.07
C PHE A 287 -17.11 1.39 -0.24
N VAL A 288 -17.07 2.51 0.47
CA VAL A 288 -17.96 3.63 0.25
C VAL A 288 -17.11 4.68 -0.43
N ARG A 289 -17.42 4.97 -1.69
CA ARG A 289 -16.90 6.18 -2.33
C ARG A 289 -17.37 7.32 -1.44
N ARG A 290 -16.44 7.95 -0.72
CA ARG A 290 -16.76 9.22 -0.08
C ARG A 290 -16.87 10.20 -1.22
N ASP A 291 -18.08 10.34 -1.76
CA ASP A 291 -18.40 11.55 -2.49
C ASP A 291 -18.04 12.70 -1.54
N LEU A 292 -17.33 13.71 -2.05
CA LEU A 292 -17.25 15.00 -1.37
C LEU A 292 -18.69 15.51 -1.36
N GLU A 293 -19.52 15.07 -0.41
CA GLU A 293 -20.73 15.78 -0.09
C GLU A 293 -20.30 17.23 0.19
N PRO A 294 -20.84 18.23 -0.52
CA PRO A 294 -20.72 19.58 -0.01
C PRO A 294 -21.35 19.55 1.38
N GLU A 295 -20.57 19.97 2.39
CA GLU A 295 -21.03 20.11 3.78
C GLU A 295 -22.47 20.63 3.78
N PRO A 296 -23.44 19.89 4.35
CA PRO A 296 -24.83 20.34 4.41
C PRO A 296 -24.86 21.64 5.24
N GLY A 297 -24.94 22.77 4.56
CA GLY A 297 -24.96 24.10 5.18
C GLY A 297 -24.07 25.18 4.55
N THR A 298 -23.30 24.89 3.50
CA THR A 298 -22.61 25.97 2.78
C THR A 298 -23.45 26.41 1.58
N GLU A 299 -24.34 27.38 1.79
CA GLU A 299 -25.00 28.08 0.69
C GLU A 299 -23.94 28.67 -0.27
N PRO A 300 -24.14 28.59 -1.59
CA PRO A 300 -23.30 29.31 -2.53
C PRO A 300 -23.48 30.81 -2.29
N ILE A 301 -22.40 31.47 -1.87
CA ILE A 301 -22.34 32.94 -1.78
C ILE A 301 -22.64 33.47 -3.17
N THR A 302 -23.87 33.92 -3.35
CA THR A 302 -24.32 34.59 -4.57
C THR A 302 -23.66 35.96 -4.54
N GLN A 303 -22.59 36.13 -5.32
CA GLN A 303 -22.04 37.45 -5.58
C GLN A 303 -23.08 38.25 -6.36
N THR A 304 -23.76 39.16 -5.67
CA THR A 304 -24.54 40.23 -6.30
C THR A 304 -23.56 41.32 -6.73
N PRO A 305 -23.65 41.85 -7.96
CA PRO A 305 -22.72 42.85 -8.45
C PRO A 305 -23.04 44.24 -7.88
N LEU A 306 -21.99 44.96 -7.49
CA LEU A 306 -21.91 46.43 -7.49
C LEU A 306 -20.64 46.82 -8.23
#